data_AF-A0A3D0ID39-F1
#
_entry.id   AF-A0A3D0ID39-F1
#
_cell.length_a   1.000
_cell.length_b   1.000
_cell.length_c   1.000
_cell.angle_alpha   90.00
_cell.angle_beta   90.00
_cell.angle_gamma   90.00
#
_symmetry.space_group_name_H-M   'P 1'
#
loop_
_entity.id
_entity.type
_entity.pdbx_description
1 polymer ?
#
loop_
_entity_poly.entity_id
_entity_poly.type
_entity_poly.pdbx_seq_one_letter_code
_entity_poly.pdbx_strand_id
1 'polypeptide(L)' 'MGELPNAVVKRLLSKHGGGLRVSGAAIERAVDAAEDYIARLAKEAEASAVADKRKTVMDNDIEKARAKLQTGH' A
#
# COMPACT_ATOMS: atom_id res chain seq x y z
N MET A 1 1.23 -16.58 -1.83
CA MET A 1 2.13 -16.01 -0.80
C MET A 1 2.51 -14.65 -1.34
N GLY A 2 2.17 -13.57 -0.63
CA GLY A 2 2.46 -12.21 -1.10
C GLY A 2 3.97 -11.97 -1.23
N GLU A 3 4.32 -10.95 -1.99
CA GLU A 3 5.69 -10.46 -2.15
C GLU A 3 6.23 -9.85 -0.85
N LEU A 4 5.37 -9.27 0.00
CA LEU A 4 5.76 -8.68 1.26
C LEU A 4 6.08 -9.77 2.31
N PRO A 5 7.25 -9.70 2.98
CA PRO A 5 7.58 -10.66 4.02
C PRO A 5 6.62 -10.60 5.22
N ASN A 6 5.99 -11.73 5.55
CA ASN A 6 5.07 -11.88 6.69
C ASN A 6 5.68 -11.35 8.02
N ALA A 7 6.98 -11.56 8.24
CA ALA A 7 7.65 -11.09 9.45
C ALA A 7 7.67 -9.56 9.58
N VAL A 8 7.84 -8.84 8.46
CA VAL A 8 7.84 -7.37 8.44
C VAL A 8 6.43 -6.85 8.67
N VAL A 9 5.44 -7.44 7.98
CA VAL A 9 4.03 -7.06 8.15
C VAL A 9 3.56 -7.33 9.58
N LYS A 10 3.89 -8.49 10.16
CA LYS A 10 3.63 -8.79 11.58
C LYS A 10 4.23 -7.74 12.51
N ARG A 11 5.50 -7.34 12.29
CA ARG A 11 6.16 -6.32 13.12
C ARG A 11 5.44 -4.98 13.07
N LEU A 12 4.97 -4.56 11.89
CA LEU A 12 4.18 -3.33 11.74
C LEU A 12 2.83 -3.45 12.45
N LEU A 13 2.10 -4.56 12.26
CA LEU A 13 0.83 -4.79 12.93
C LEU A 13 0.97 -4.82 14.45
N SER A 14 2.02 -5.45 15.00
CA SER A 14 2.26 -5.45 16.44
C SER A 14 2.67 -4.07 16.97
N LYS A 15 3.46 -3.31 16.20
CA LYS A 15 3.87 -1.94 16.55
C LYS A 15 2.68 -0.99 16.65
N HIS A 16 1.73 -1.08 15.72
CA HIS A 16 0.57 -0.19 15.65
C HIS A 16 -0.68 -0.76 16.34
N GLY A 17 -0.72 -2.07 16.59
CA GLY A 17 -1.85 -2.78 17.19
C GLY A 17 -1.85 -2.79 18.72
N GLY A 18 -1.15 -1.86 19.38
CA GLY A 18 -1.23 -1.67 20.83
C GLY A 18 -0.77 -2.88 21.67
N GLY A 19 0.16 -3.69 21.17
CA GLY A 19 0.67 -4.86 21.89
C GLY A 19 -0.19 -6.13 21.79
N LEU A 20 -1.26 -6.11 20.98
CA LEU A 20 -2.06 -7.30 20.70
C LEU A 20 -1.28 -8.33 19.89
N ARG A 21 -1.58 -9.62 20.13
CA ARG A 21 -1.09 -10.72 19.30
C ARG A 21 -1.82 -10.71 17.96
N VAL A 22 -1.10 -11.01 16.89
CA VAL A 22 -1.62 -11.11 15.53
C VAL A 22 -1.56 -12.58 15.09
N SER A 23 -2.69 -13.13 14.65
CA SER A 23 -2.77 -14.52 14.17
C SER A 23 -2.08 -14.68 12.80
N GLY A 24 -1.68 -15.91 12.45
CA GLY A 24 -1.05 -16.21 11.16
C GLY A 24 -1.91 -15.78 9.96
N ALA A 25 -3.20 -16.16 9.96
CA ALA A 25 -4.14 -15.78 8.92
C ALA A 25 -4.37 -14.26 8.83
N ALA A 26 -4.33 -13.53 9.95
CA ALA A 26 -4.43 -12.07 9.93
C ALA A 26 -3.19 -11.41 9.31
N ILE A 27 -2.00 -12.01 9.48
CA ILE A 27 -0.78 -11.54 8.82
C ILE A 27 -0.90 -11.71 7.31
N GLU A 28 -1.36 -12.87 6.84
CA GLU A 28 -1.57 -13.14 5.41
C GLU A 28 -2.57 -12.15 4.80
N ARG A 29 -3.72 -11.94 5.43
CA ARG A 29 -4.70 -10.95 4.94
C ARG A 29 -4.16 -9.53 4.93
N ALA A 30 -3.31 -9.17 5.89
CA ALA A 30 -2.69 -7.85 5.92
C ALA A 30 -1.63 -7.68 4.84
N VAL A 31 -0.91 -8.75 4.47
CA VAL A 31 -0.01 -8.77 3.32
C VAL A 31 -0.81 -8.51 2.04
N ASP A 32 -1.86 -9.29 1.81
CA ASP A 32 -2.71 -9.15 0.62
C ASP A 32 -3.30 -7.73 0.52
N ALA A 33 -3.84 -7.21 1.63
CA ALA A 33 -4.42 -5.86 1.67
C ALA A 33 -3.37 -4.75 1.43
N ALA A 34 -2.15 -4.92 1.91
CA ALA A 34 -1.07 -3.96 1.69
C ALA A 34 -0.60 -3.97 0.23
N GLU A 35 -0.49 -5.14 -0.38
CA GLU A 35 -0.15 -5.30 -1.80
C GLU A 35 -1.24 -4.72 -2.70
N ASP A 36 -2.51 -5.01 -2.42
CA ASP A 36 -3.64 -4.45 -3.14
C ASP A 36 -3.68 -2.91 -3.06
N TYR A 37 -3.32 -2.35 -1.90
CA TYR A 37 -3.20 -0.90 -1.75
C TYR A 37 -2.04 -0.35 -2.59
N ILE A 38 -0.85 -0.97 -2.53
CA ILE A 38 0.32 -0.54 -3.30
C ILE A 38 0.04 -0.65 -4.81
N ALA A 39 -0.62 -1.72 -5.27
CA ALA A 39 -0.97 -1.91 -6.67
C ALA A 39 -1.93 -0.82 -7.18
N ARG A 40 -2.94 -0.46 -6.39
CA ARG A 40 -3.86 0.66 -6.73
C ARG A 40 -3.14 1.99 -6.70
N LEU A 41 -2.29 2.23 -5.70
CA LEU A 41 -1.50 3.45 -5.58
C LEU A 41 -0.58 3.62 -6.79
N ALA A 42 0.10 2.55 -7.22
CA ALA A 42 0.98 2.56 -8.38
C ALA A 42 0.23 2.89 -9.68
N LYS A 43 -0.95 2.29 -9.91
CA LYS A 43 -1.79 2.57 -11.10
C LYS A 43 -2.22 4.03 -11.17
N GLU A 44 -2.64 4.59 -10.04
CA GLU A 44 -3.06 6.00 -9.99
C GLU A 44 -1.87 6.96 -10.15
N ALA A 45 -0.72 6.63 -9.56
CA ALA A 45 0.49 7.42 -9.71
C ALA A 45 1.05 7.36 -11.14
N GLU A 46 1.01 6.19 -11.78
CA GLU A 46 1.31 6.02 -13.20
C GLU A 46 0.39 6.90 -14.07
N ALA A 47 -0.92 6.86 -13.82
CA ALA A 47 -1.88 7.67 -14.58
C ALA A 47 -1.58 9.18 -14.45
N SER A 48 -1.20 9.65 -13.26
CA SER A 48 -0.74 11.03 -13.03
C SER A 48 0.53 11.35 -13.83
N ALA A 49 1.55 10.49 -13.77
CA ALA A 49 2.80 10.69 -14.51
C ALA A 49 2.58 10.73 -16.02
N VAL A 50 1.72 9.85 -16.55
CA VAL A 50 1.36 9.79 -17.97
C VAL A 50 0.58 11.02 -18.40
N ALA A 51 -0.35 11.52 -17.58
CA ALA A 51 -1.07 12.76 -17.86
C ALA A 51 -0.12 13.97 -17.98
N ASP A 52 0.96 13.98 -17.18
CA ASP A 52 2.02 14.98 -17.22
C ASP A 52 3.11 14.67 -18.29
N LYS A 53 2.88 13.68 -19.17
CA LYS A 53 3.81 13.24 -20.23
C LYS A 53 5.19 12.79 -19.73
N ARG A 54 5.28 12.32 -18.48
CA ARG A 54 6.51 11.80 -17.87
C ARG A 54 6.56 10.27 -17.97
N LYS A 55 7.79 9.71 -17.96
CA LYS A 55 8.05 8.25 -17.91
C LYS A 55 8.56 7.77 -16.54
N THR A 56 8.56 8.67 -15.56
CA THR A 56 9.05 8.41 -14.21
C THR A 56 7.98 8.90 -13.25
N VAL A 57 7.49 8.00 -12.40
CA VAL A 57 6.62 8.33 -11.27
C VAL A 57 7.44 9.12 -10.26
N MET A 58 6.95 10.29 -9.88
CA MET A 58 7.58 11.16 -8.91
C MET A 58 6.82 11.12 -7.58
N ASP A 59 7.43 11.70 -6.55
CA ASP A 59 6.84 11.88 -5.22
C ASP A 59 5.44 12.52 -5.28
N ASN A 60 5.28 13.57 -6.09
CA ASN A 60 4.00 14.26 -6.27
C ASN A 60 2.89 13.36 -6.85
N ASP A 61 3.23 12.37 -7.68
CA ASP A 61 2.26 11.43 -8.24
C ASP A 61 1.75 10.47 -7.18
N ILE A 62 2.63 10.04 -6.26
CA ILE A 62 2.27 9.21 -5.11
C ILE A 62 1.34 9.98 -4.17
N GLU A 63 1.61 11.26 -3.93
CA GLU A 63 0.75 12.10 -3.09
C GLU A 63 -0.63 12.31 -3.71
N LYS A 64 -0.70 12.63 -5.01
CA LYS A 64 -1.96 12.75 -5.76
C LYS A 64 -2.74 11.44 -5.76
N ALA A 65 -2.08 10.33 -6.04
CA ALA A 65 -2.68 9.00 -6.04
C ALA A 65 -3.26 8.65 -4.67
N ARG A 66 -2.50 8.90 -3.60
CA ARG A 66 -2.96 8.69 -2.21
C ARG A 66 -4.18 9.53 -1.89
N ALA A 67 -4.18 10.82 -2.24
CA ALA A 67 -5.31 11.71 -2.00
C ALA A 67 -6.57 11.19 -2.72
N LYS A 68 -6.43 10.75 -3.98
CA LYS A 68 -7.53 10.21 -4.78
C LYS A 68 -8.11 8.92 -4.19
N LEU A 69 -7.25 8.01 -3.70
CA LEU A 69 -7.69 6.77 -3.06
C LEU A 69 -8.42 7.00 -1.73
N GLN A 70 -8.15 8.10 -1.03
CA GLN A 70 -8.83 8.47 0.22
C GLN A 70 -10.21 9.11 -0.02
N THR A 71 -10.39 9.82 -1.12
CA THR A 71 -11.65 10.50 -1.48
C THR A 71 -12.66 9.59 -2.19
N GLY A 72 -12.27 8.38 -2.59
CA GLY A 72 -13.10 7.45 -3.37
C GLY A 72 -14.04 6.56 -2.55
N HIS A 73 -14.60 7.06 -1.43
CA HIS A 73 -15.66 6.39 -0.67
C HIS A 73 -17.01 7.08 -0.88
#